data_AF-A0AAW2RIG1-F1
#
_entry.id   AF-A0AAW2RIG1-F1
#
_cell.length_a   1.000
_cell.length_b   1.000
_cell.length_c   1.000
_cell.angle_alpha   90.00
_cell.angle_beta   90.00
_cell.angle_gamma   90.00
#
_symmetry.space_group_name_H-M   'P 1'
#
loop_
_entity.id
_entity.type
_entity.pdbx_description
1 polymer ?
#
loop_
_entity_poly.entity_id
_entity_poly.type
_entity_poly.pdbx_seq_one_letter_code
_entity_poly.pdbx_strand_id
1 'polypeptide(L)'
;MQARERLIETFKAKITKRRNGEEVSDDFLQSMLQKDSYPPNEKLDDEEIVDNLLTLIIAGQSTTAAAIMWCVCENKQVQDKLREEQLQILRKKPAGALLKYEDLMSMSYGSKEMQKPYSYIPFGSGPRTCLGINMAKVTMLVFMHRLTSGYTWTVDDEDLSLERKAHIPRLRSGCPITLTRLDNTSMTNS
;
A
#
# COMPACT_ATOMS: atom_id res chain seq x y z
N MET A 1 -20.40 14.75 -7.48
CA MET A 1 -19.94 14.86 -8.88
C MET A 1 -18.73 15.78 -9.03
N GLN A 2 -18.71 16.98 -8.43
CA GLN A 2 -17.58 17.93 -8.50
C GLN A 2 -16.18 17.36 -8.20
N ALA A 3 -16.02 16.44 -7.24
CA ALA A 3 -14.70 15.89 -6.93
C ALA A 3 -14.10 15.02 -8.05
N ARG A 4 -14.95 14.26 -8.77
CA ARG A 4 -14.51 13.43 -9.91
C ARG A 4 -14.08 14.31 -11.07
N GLU A 5 -14.86 15.36 -11.36
CA GLU A 5 -14.55 16.33 -12.43
C GLU A 5 -13.20 17.00 -12.18
N ARG A 6 -12.95 17.49 -10.95
CA ARG A 6 -11.67 18.11 -10.59
C ARG A 6 -10.47 17.16 -10.76
N LEU A 7 -10.64 15.88 -10.44
CA LEU A 7 -9.58 14.88 -10.66
C LEU A 7 -9.29 14.67 -12.14
N ILE A 8 -10.35 14.57 -12.97
CA ILE A 8 -10.22 14.45 -14.43
C ILE A 8 -9.49 15.65 -15.00
N GLU A 9 -9.89 16.87 -14.64
CA GLU A 9 -9.24 18.11 -15.07
C GLU A 9 -7.77 18.14 -14.67
N THR A 10 -7.45 17.69 -13.46
CA THR A 10 -6.07 17.62 -12.97
C THR A 10 -5.24 16.63 -13.80
N PHE A 11 -5.77 15.44 -14.11
CA PHE A 11 -5.07 14.47 -14.94
C PHE A 11 -4.90 14.94 -16.37
N LYS A 12 -5.94 15.53 -16.99
CA LYS A 12 -5.85 16.10 -18.34
C LYS A 12 -4.79 17.21 -18.40
N ALA A 13 -4.76 18.11 -17.41
CA ALA A 13 -3.73 19.14 -17.34
C ALA A 13 -2.32 18.55 -17.22
N LYS A 14 -2.13 17.46 -16.45
CA LYS A 14 -0.84 16.75 -16.38
C LYS A 14 -0.45 16.06 -17.68
N ILE A 15 -1.41 15.41 -18.36
CA ILE A 15 -1.18 14.78 -19.67
C ILE A 15 -0.66 15.82 -20.67
N THR A 16 -1.34 16.97 -20.79
CA THR A 16 -0.93 18.05 -21.70
C THR A 16 0.49 18.54 -21.40
N LYS A 17 0.79 18.84 -20.13
CA LYS A 17 2.12 19.29 -19.72
C LYS A 17 3.22 18.28 -20.07
N ARG A 18 2.97 16.98 -19.84
CA ARG A 18 3.95 15.93 -20.12
C ARG A 18 4.18 15.71 -21.61
N ARG A 19 3.12 15.73 -22.42
CA ARG A 19 3.25 15.62 -23.88
C ARG A 19 3.95 16.83 -24.50
N ASN A 20 3.78 18.02 -23.92
CA ASN A 20 4.50 19.22 -24.32
C ASN A 20 5.97 19.24 -23.86
N GLY A 21 6.39 18.28 -23.02
CA GLY A 21 7.74 18.25 -22.42
C GLY A 21 7.94 19.23 -21.26
N GLU A 22 6.87 19.82 -20.72
CA GLU A 22 6.91 20.76 -19.59
C GLU A 22 7.08 20.04 -18.23
N GLU A 23 6.66 18.78 -18.15
CA GLU A 23 6.79 17.93 -16.95
C GLU A 23 7.32 16.56 -17.38
N VAL A 24 8.30 16.03 -16.65
CA VAL A 24 8.75 14.64 -16.80
C VAL A 24 8.77 14.00 -15.42
N SER A 25 8.20 12.81 -15.30
CA SER A 25 8.14 12.05 -14.06
C SER A 25 8.26 10.57 -14.38
N ASP A 26 8.93 9.81 -13.52
CA ASP A 26 9.00 8.35 -13.64
C ASP A 26 7.87 7.71 -12.83
N ASP A 27 6.68 7.67 -13.43
CA ASP A 27 5.49 7.12 -12.80
C ASP A 27 4.56 6.44 -13.82
N PHE A 28 3.49 5.83 -13.30
CA PHE A 28 2.56 5.06 -14.11
C PHE A 28 1.90 5.90 -15.23
N LEU A 29 1.59 7.18 -15.00
CA LEU A 29 1.05 8.04 -16.05
C LEU A 29 2.08 8.22 -17.17
N GLN A 30 3.36 8.38 -16.84
CA GLN A 30 4.41 8.44 -17.87
C GLN A 30 4.51 7.13 -18.66
N SER A 31 4.42 5.97 -18.01
CA SER A 31 4.41 4.68 -18.71
C SER A 31 3.21 4.53 -19.65
N MET A 32 2.04 5.09 -19.29
CA MET A 32 0.88 5.10 -20.18
C MET A 32 1.09 6.02 -21.38
N LEU A 33 1.69 7.20 -21.18
CA LEU A 33 1.98 8.15 -22.26
C LEU A 33 3.05 7.63 -23.25
N GLN A 34 3.93 6.72 -22.83
CA GLN A 34 4.87 6.06 -23.76
C GLN A 34 4.15 5.30 -24.88
N LYS A 35 2.89 4.90 -24.67
CA LYS A 35 2.05 4.28 -25.70
C LYS A 35 1.69 5.21 -26.86
N ASP A 36 1.90 6.52 -26.72
CA ASP A 36 1.75 7.45 -27.84
C ASP A 36 2.70 7.12 -29.01
N SER A 37 3.79 6.40 -28.74
CA SER A 37 4.75 5.94 -29.76
C SER A 37 4.34 4.62 -30.45
N TYR A 38 3.24 4.00 -30.03
CA TYR A 38 2.78 2.71 -30.55
C TYR A 38 1.86 2.91 -31.76
N PRO A 39 1.63 1.85 -32.57
CA PRO A 39 0.67 1.91 -33.67
C PRO A 39 -0.74 2.36 -33.23
N PRO A 40 -1.55 2.96 -34.12
CA PRO A 40 -2.84 3.58 -33.75
C PRO A 40 -3.82 2.66 -33.01
N ASN A 41 -3.75 1.35 -33.24
CA ASN A 41 -4.58 0.33 -32.59
C ASN A 41 -4.15 0.00 -31.14
N GLU A 42 -2.99 0.48 -30.70
CA GLU A 42 -2.44 0.26 -29.36
C GLU A 42 -2.27 1.55 -28.56
N LYS A 43 -2.43 2.70 -29.22
CA LYS A 43 -2.44 4.02 -28.59
C LYS A 43 -3.68 4.16 -27.72
N LEU A 44 -3.51 4.77 -26.54
CA LEU A 44 -4.61 5.12 -25.65
C LEU A 44 -5.00 6.57 -25.84
N ASP A 45 -6.30 6.86 -25.85
CA ASP A 45 -6.79 8.23 -25.78
C ASP A 45 -6.75 8.79 -24.34
N ASP A 46 -6.99 10.09 -24.19
CA ASP A 46 -6.87 10.76 -22.90
C ASP A 46 -7.95 10.32 -21.92
N GLU A 47 -9.14 10.04 -22.42
CA GLU A 47 -10.25 9.50 -21.65
C GLU A 47 -9.90 8.12 -21.08
N GLU A 48 -9.34 7.22 -21.90
CA GLU A 48 -8.88 5.90 -21.50
C GLU A 48 -7.74 5.98 -20.49
N ILE A 49 -6.76 6.87 -20.69
CA ILE A 49 -5.68 7.08 -19.73
C ILE A 49 -6.24 7.52 -18.38
N VAL A 50 -7.12 8.53 -18.39
CA VAL A 50 -7.74 9.06 -17.17
C VAL A 50 -8.58 8.01 -16.47
N ASP A 51 -9.39 7.24 -17.20
CA ASP A 51 -10.25 6.20 -16.61
C ASP A 51 -9.44 5.05 -16.02
N ASN A 52 -8.32 4.65 -16.64
CA ASN A 52 -7.38 3.69 -16.06
C ASN A 52 -6.76 4.23 -14.75
N LEU A 53 -6.31 5.48 -14.73
CA LEU A 53 -5.75 6.10 -13.51
C LEU A 53 -6.78 6.15 -12.38
N LEU A 54 -8.00 6.60 -12.66
CA LEU A 54 -9.09 6.65 -11.68
C LEU A 54 -9.42 5.25 -11.17
N THR A 55 -9.49 4.26 -12.06
CA THR A 55 -9.76 2.87 -11.70
C THR A 55 -8.70 2.33 -10.73
N LEU A 56 -7.42 2.55 -11.01
CA LEU A 56 -6.33 2.11 -10.15
C LEU A 56 -6.36 2.77 -8.77
N ILE A 57 -6.64 4.07 -8.71
CA ILE A 57 -6.72 4.82 -7.44
C ILE A 57 -7.87 4.30 -6.58
N ILE A 58 -9.06 4.14 -7.17
CA ILE A 58 -10.25 3.67 -6.44
C ILE A 58 -10.05 2.23 -5.95
N ALA A 59 -9.50 1.35 -6.81
CA ALA A 59 -9.24 -0.04 -6.48
C ALA A 59 -8.18 -0.19 -5.38
N GLY A 60 -7.10 0.58 -5.43
CA GLY A 60 -5.96 0.46 -4.52
C GLY A 60 -6.17 1.14 -3.16
N GLN A 61 -6.86 2.29 -3.12
CA GLN A 61 -6.97 3.10 -1.90
C GLN A 61 -7.79 2.39 -0.82
N SER A 62 -9.00 1.98 -1.16
CA SER A 62 -9.96 1.43 -0.19
C SER A 62 -9.56 0.06 0.36
N THR A 63 -8.90 -0.76 -0.47
CA THR A 63 -8.43 -2.12 -0.14
C THR A 63 -7.17 -2.09 0.72
N THR A 64 -6.16 -1.32 0.30
CA THR A 64 -4.89 -1.20 1.03
C THR A 64 -5.10 -0.57 2.40
N ALA A 65 -5.94 0.48 2.49
CA ALA A 65 -6.26 1.10 3.78
C ALA A 65 -6.94 0.13 4.74
N ALA A 66 -7.90 -0.66 4.26
CA ALA A 66 -8.56 -1.68 5.08
C ALA A 66 -7.58 -2.77 5.53
N ALA A 67 -6.71 -3.24 4.64
CA ALA A 67 -5.69 -4.24 4.98
C ALA A 67 -4.72 -3.72 6.04
N ILE A 68 -4.24 -2.47 5.91
CA ILE A 68 -3.38 -1.83 6.92
C ILE A 68 -4.12 -1.71 8.25
N MET A 69 -5.37 -1.24 8.25
CA MET A 69 -6.19 -1.15 9.46
C MET A 69 -6.23 -2.52 10.14
N TRP A 70 -6.62 -3.58 9.44
CA TRP A 70 -6.63 -4.93 10.02
C TRP A 70 -5.28 -5.32 10.63
N CYS A 71 -4.17 -5.10 9.91
CA CYS A 71 -2.82 -5.38 10.45
C CYS A 71 -2.50 -4.62 11.75
N VAL A 72 -3.03 -3.42 11.91
CA VAL A 72 -2.83 -2.58 13.11
C VAL A 72 -3.72 -3.01 14.26
N CYS A 73 -4.94 -3.46 13.96
CA CYS A 73 -5.94 -3.90 14.95
C CYS A 73 -5.72 -5.33 15.44
N GLU A 74 -4.80 -6.07 14.82
CA GLU A 74 -4.39 -7.39 15.29
C GLU A 74 -3.86 -7.34 16.73
N ASN A 75 -3.92 -8.49 17.41
CA ASN A 75 -3.49 -8.63 18.80
C ASN A 75 -2.00 -8.22 18.99
N LYS A 76 -1.68 -7.63 20.15
CA LYS A 76 -0.32 -7.31 20.62
C LYS A 76 0.73 -8.38 20.31
N GLN A 77 0.40 -9.67 20.45
CA GLN A 77 1.34 -10.75 20.14
C GLN A 77 1.78 -10.76 18.66
N VAL A 78 0.85 -10.49 17.74
CA VAL A 78 1.14 -10.40 16.30
C VAL A 78 1.95 -9.14 16.01
N GLN A 79 1.61 -8.02 16.67
CA GLN A 79 2.35 -6.76 16.56
C GLN A 79 3.82 -6.93 17.00
N ASP A 80 4.06 -7.61 18.12
CA ASP A 80 5.41 -7.82 18.65
C ASP A 80 6.24 -8.73 17.74
N LYS A 81 5.62 -9.78 17.16
CA LYS A 81 6.27 -10.63 16.15
C LYS A 81 6.64 -9.84 14.89
N LEU A 82 5.71 -9.02 14.39
CA LEU A 82 5.96 -8.15 13.24
C LEU A 82 7.07 -7.15 13.53
N ARG A 83 7.08 -6.55 14.72
CA ARG A 83 8.16 -5.65 15.16
C ARG A 83 9.51 -6.36 15.19
N GLU A 84 9.59 -7.56 15.76
CA GLU A 84 10.84 -8.32 15.78
C GLU A 84 11.33 -8.63 14.35
N GLU A 85 10.45 -9.05 13.45
CA GLU A 85 10.83 -9.31 12.06
C GLU A 85 11.36 -8.04 11.35
N GLN A 86 10.72 -6.90 11.58
CA GLN A 86 11.18 -5.59 11.05
C GLN A 86 12.54 -5.19 11.63
N LEU A 87 12.75 -5.38 12.94
CA LEU A 87 14.03 -5.10 13.59
C LEU A 87 15.15 -6.03 13.09
N GLN A 88 14.86 -7.30 12.81
CA GLN A 88 15.83 -8.24 12.25
C GLN A 88 16.28 -7.83 10.84
N ILE A 89 15.38 -7.29 10.02
CA ILE A 89 15.73 -6.73 8.71
C ILE A 89 16.63 -5.51 8.87
N LEU A 90 16.33 -4.61 9.82
CA LEU A 90 17.17 -3.45 10.11
C LEU A 90 18.56 -3.83 10.63
N ARG A 91 18.66 -4.81 11.54
CA ARG A 91 19.94 -5.28 12.11
C ARG A 91 20.91 -5.80 11.04
N LYS A 92 20.39 -6.33 9.94
CA LYS A 92 21.21 -6.81 8.81
C LYS A 92 21.76 -5.68 7.95
N LYS A 93 21.40 -4.42 8.24
CA LYS A 93 21.74 -3.26 7.43
C LYS A 93 22.59 -2.27 8.22
N PRO A 94 23.50 -1.54 7.55
CA PRO A 94 24.26 -0.50 8.21
C PRO A 94 23.31 0.59 8.74
N ALA A 95 23.69 1.20 9.86
CA ALA A 95 22.89 2.23 10.52
C ALA A 95 22.52 3.35 9.54
N GLY A 96 21.22 3.66 9.44
CA GLY A 96 20.69 4.67 8.53
C GLY A 96 20.41 4.21 7.09
N ALA A 97 20.62 2.94 6.75
CA ALA A 97 20.29 2.43 5.42
C ALA A 97 18.77 2.34 5.19
N LEU A 98 18.30 2.90 4.06
CA LEU A 98 16.91 2.83 3.63
C LEU A 98 16.52 1.40 3.25
N LEU A 99 15.29 0.98 3.58
CA LEU A 99 14.70 -0.28 3.09
C LEU A 99 14.70 -0.33 1.56
N LYS A 100 15.16 -1.45 1.01
CA LYS A 100 15.10 -1.75 -0.43
C LYS A 100 13.96 -2.71 -0.70
N TYR A 101 13.51 -2.77 -1.95
CA TYR A 101 12.47 -3.69 -2.40
C TYR A 101 12.76 -5.16 -2.05
N GLU A 102 14.02 -5.57 -2.16
CA GLU A 102 14.46 -6.93 -1.84
C GLU A 102 14.27 -7.28 -0.35
N ASP A 103 14.50 -6.31 0.54
CA ASP A 103 14.29 -6.49 1.98
C ASP A 103 12.81 -6.73 2.30
N LEU A 104 11.93 -6.01 1.61
CA LEU A 104 10.47 -6.14 1.75
C LEU A 104 9.96 -7.51 1.31
N MET A 105 10.58 -8.09 0.27
CA MET A 105 10.23 -9.41 -0.25
C MET A 105 10.77 -10.57 0.62
N SER A 106 11.71 -10.29 1.52
CA SER A 106 12.31 -11.29 2.44
C SER A 106 11.50 -11.53 3.72
N MET A 107 10.40 -10.79 3.92
CA MET A 107 9.54 -10.90 5.09
C MET A 107 8.73 -12.20 5.09
N SER A 108 9.01 -13.05 6.08
CA SER A 108 8.47 -14.38 6.23
C SER A 108 7.11 -14.41 6.94
N TYR A 109 6.80 -13.48 7.84
CA TYR A 109 5.51 -13.50 8.56
C TYR A 109 4.33 -13.12 7.67
N GLY A 110 4.57 -12.39 6.57
CA GLY A 110 3.58 -12.17 5.50
C GLY A 110 3.36 -13.40 4.59
N SER A 111 4.17 -14.46 4.73
CA SER A 111 4.16 -15.63 3.84
C SER A 111 4.04 -16.99 4.55
N LYS A 112 4.23 -17.06 5.88
CA LYS A 112 4.40 -18.34 6.61
C LYS A 112 3.15 -19.01 7.19
N GLU A 113 1.94 -18.52 6.95
CA GLU A 113 0.70 -19.23 7.35
C GLU A 113 -0.16 -19.74 6.18
N MET A 114 0.43 -19.97 5.01
CA MET A 114 -0.30 -20.51 3.86
C MET A 114 -0.06 -22.02 3.70
N GLN A 115 -0.61 -22.82 4.61
CA GLN A 115 -0.38 -24.28 4.63
C GLN A 115 -1.16 -25.07 3.56
N LYS A 116 -2.06 -24.46 2.78
CA LYS A 116 -2.80 -25.16 1.71
C LYS A 116 -3.02 -24.29 0.47
N PRO A 117 -2.74 -24.80 -0.76
CA PRO A 117 -3.09 -24.10 -1.99
C PRO A 117 -4.57 -23.70 -2.01
N TYR A 118 -4.87 -22.51 -2.54
CA TYR A 118 -6.23 -21.95 -2.67
C TYR A 118 -7.01 -21.71 -1.36
N SER A 119 -6.41 -21.94 -0.19
CA SER A 119 -7.07 -21.64 1.09
C SER A 119 -6.97 -20.17 1.48
N TYR A 120 -6.07 -19.41 0.84
CA TYR A 120 -5.89 -17.98 1.06
C TYR A 120 -5.56 -17.29 -0.27
N ILE A 121 -6.51 -16.52 -0.80
CA ILE A 121 -6.41 -15.83 -2.11
C ILE A 121 -6.86 -14.37 -2.01
N PRO A 122 -6.30 -13.56 -1.09
CA PRO A 122 -6.76 -12.19 -0.84
C PRO A 122 -6.56 -11.25 -2.04
N PHE A 123 -5.68 -11.61 -2.97
CA PHE A 123 -5.41 -10.88 -4.21
C PHE A 123 -6.01 -11.57 -5.46
N GLY A 124 -6.87 -12.58 -5.27
CA GLY A 124 -7.35 -13.44 -6.34
C GLY A 124 -6.29 -14.39 -6.89
N SER A 125 -6.61 -15.06 -8.00
CA SER A 125 -5.73 -15.97 -8.73
C SER A 125 -6.09 -16.00 -10.22
N GLY A 126 -5.16 -16.46 -11.06
CA GLY A 126 -5.34 -16.57 -12.51
C GLY A 126 -5.28 -15.24 -13.28
N PRO A 127 -5.90 -15.14 -14.47
CA PRO A 127 -5.82 -13.96 -15.35
C PRO A 127 -6.39 -12.66 -14.75
N ARG A 128 -7.15 -12.77 -13.64
CA ARG A 128 -7.75 -11.65 -12.92
C ARG A 128 -7.13 -11.44 -11.54
N THR A 129 -5.90 -11.94 -11.34
CA THR A 129 -5.11 -11.63 -10.14
C THR A 129 -4.92 -10.12 -10.03
N CYS A 130 -4.92 -9.61 -8.79
CA CYS A 130 -4.76 -8.19 -8.50
C CYS A 130 -3.50 -7.63 -9.16
N LEU A 131 -3.68 -6.67 -10.09
CA LEU A 131 -2.59 -5.94 -10.73
C LEU A 131 -1.74 -5.16 -9.71
N GLY A 132 -2.37 -4.69 -8.63
CA GLY A 132 -1.74 -3.88 -7.58
C GLY A 132 -1.06 -4.68 -6.47
N ILE A 133 -0.92 -6.01 -6.56
CA ILE A 133 -0.41 -6.85 -5.45
C ILE A 133 0.94 -6.39 -4.90
N ASN A 134 1.89 -6.06 -5.80
CA ASN A 134 3.22 -5.64 -5.39
C ASN A 134 3.20 -4.24 -4.74
N MET A 135 2.43 -3.31 -5.31
CA MET A 135 2.26 -1.97 -4.77
C MET A 135 1.58 -2.00 -3.39
N ALA A 136 0.55 -2.83 -3.22
CA ALA A 136 -0.16 -3.01 -1.96
C ALA A 136 0.79 -3.56 -0.88
N LYS A 137 1.55 -4.62 -1.20
CA LYS A 137 2.56 -5.18 -0.29
C LYS A 137 3.59 -4.14 0.12
N VAL A 138 4.19 -3.41 -0.83
CA VAL A 138 5.19 -2.38 -0.53
C VAL A 138 4.60 -1.28 0.36
N THR A 139 3.40 -0.79 0.03
CA THR A 139 2.72 0.26 0.81
C THR A 139 2.46 -0.20 2.25
N MET A 140 1.91 -1.41 2.41
CA MET A 140 1.65 -2.00 3.73
C MET A 140 2.95 -2.18 4.53
N LEU A 141 4.00 -2.71 3.91
CA LEU A 141 5.25 -2.97 4.60
C LEU A 141 5.99 -1.70 5.00
N VAL A 142 6.04 -0.68 4.12
CA VAL A 142 6.62 0.62 4.46
C VAL A 142 5.86 1.27 5.62
N PHE A 143 4.53 1.17 5.60
CA PHE A 143 3.70 1.67 6.69
C PHE A 143 3.99 0.93 8.00
N MET A 144 3.93 -0.40 8.00
CA MET A 144 4.16 -1.23 9.18
C MET A 144 5.58 -1.06 9.72
N HIS A 145 6.58 -0.93 8.85
CA HIS A 145 7.95 -0.64 9.24
C HIS A 145 8.07 0.68 10.01
N ARG A 146 7.51 1.77 9.46
CA ARG A 146 7.54 3.09 10.11
C ARG A 146 6.79 3.07 11.44
N LEU A 147 5.64 2.40 11.48
CA LEU A 147 4.82 2.28 12.68
C LEU A 147 5.55 1.49 13.77
N THR A 148 6.06 0.30 13.46
CA THR A 148 6.70 -0.60 14.44
C THR A 148 8.07 -0.12 14.92
N SER A 149 8.82 0.59 14.08
CA SER A 149 10.16 1.09 14.41
C SER A 149 10.12 2.38 15.22
N GLY A 150 9.08 3.21 15.03
CA GLY A 150 8.97 4.50 15.71
C GLY A 150 7.99 4.53 16.88
N TYR A 151 7.07 3.56 16.96
CA TYR A 151 5.95 3.62 17.87
C TYR A 151 5.60 2.25 18.49
N THR A 152 5.03 2.32 19.68
CA THR A 152 4.16 1.28 20.26
C THR A 152 2.73 1.78 20.22
N TRP A 153 1.76 0.87 20.18
CA TRP A 153 0.37 1.27 20.18
C TRP A 153 -0.52 0.28 20.95
N THR A 154 -1.65 0.80 21.42
CA THR A 154 -2.76 0.01 21.95
C THR A 154 -3.96 0.20 21.04
N VAL A 155 -4.76 -0.86 20.90
CA VAL A 155 -6.06 -0.77 20.24
C VAL A 155 -7.07 -0.43 21.32
N ASP A 156 -7.78 0.68 21.16
CA ASP A 156 -8.63 1.24 22.21
C ASP A 156 -10.03 0.59 22.24
N ASP A 157 -10.37 -0.15 21.17
CA ASP A 157 -11.66 -0.82 21.01
C ASP A 157 -11.47 -2.28 20.60
N GLU A 158 -12.07 -3.18 21.37
CA GLU A 158 -12.07 -4.62 21.09
C GLU A 158 -13.24 -5.05 20.18
N ASP A 159 -14.14 -4.12 19.78
CA ASP A 159 -15.25 -4.44 18.88
C ASP A 159 -14.76 -4.76 17.46
N LEU A 160 -14.74 -6.06 17.15
CA LEU A 160 -14.41 -6.59 15.82
C LEU A 160 -15.60 -6.58 14.85
N SER A 161 -16.71 -5.90 15.19
CA SER A 161 -17.89 -5.82 14.32
C SER A 161 -17.60 -5.16 12.99
N LEU A 162 -18.03 -5.81 11.91
CA LEU A 162 -17.86 -5.28 10.55
C LEU A 162 -18.87 -4.18 10.21
N GLU A 163 -18.43 -3.22 9.39
CA GLU A 163 -19.30 -2.28 8.71
C GLU A 163 -20.12 -2.99 7.63
N ARG A 164 -21.40 -3.25 7.93
CA ARG A 164 -22.29 -4.04 7.07
C ARG A 164 -22.58 -3.44 5.69
N LYS A 165 -22.37 -2.13 5.51
CA LYS A 165 -22.68 -1.42 4.26
C LYS A 165 -21.46 -1.14 3.39
N ALA A 166 -20.26 -1.54 3.81
CA ALA A 166 -19.03 -1.26 3.06
C ALA A 166 -18.77 -2.33 1.98
N HIS A 167 -18.35 -1.89 0.80
CA HIS A 167 -17.90 -2.79 -0.28
C HIS A 167 -16.62 -3.56 0.05
N ILE A 168 -15.79 -3.00 0.94
CA ILE A 168 -14.57 -3.61 1.45
C ILE A 168 -14.79 -3.84 2.96
N PRO A 169 -14.52 -5.04 3.50
CA PRO A 169 -14.68 -5.31 4.93
C PRO A 169 -13.81 -4.38 5.79
N ARG A 170 -14.46 -3.61 6.66
CA ARG A 170 -13.82 -2.72 7.63
C ARG A 170 -14.47 -2.88 9.00
N LEU A 171 -13.73 -2.52 10.05
CA LEU A 171 -14.27 -2.43 11.40
C LEU A 171 -15.21 -1.24 11.50
N ARG A 172 -16.36 -1.43 12.15
CA ARG A 172 -17.37 -0.39 12.32
C ARG A 172 -16.84 0.81 13.10
N SER A 173 -15.99 0.56 14.09
CA SER A 173 -15.35 1.59 14.91
C SER A 173 -14.20 2.30 14.20
N GLY A 174 -13.74 1.77 13.06
CA GLY A 174 -12.56 2.29 12.36
C GLY A 174 -11.24 1.97 13.06
N CYS A 175 -11.25 1.20 14.15
CA CYS A 175 -10.10 0.81 14.95
C CYS A 175 -9.30 1.99 15.53
N PRO A 176 -9.85 2.65 16.56
CA PRO A 176 -9.11 3.67 17.28
C PRO A 176 -7.86 3.06 17.92
N ILE A 177 -6.73 3.74 17.75
CA ILE A 177 -5.45 3.37 18.35
C ILE A 177 -4.84 4.55 19.07
N THR A 178 -4.16 4.26 20.17
CA THR A 178 -3.31 5.21 20.89
C THR A 178 -1.85 4.92 20.58
N LEU A 179 -1.13 5.89 20.01
CA LEU A 179 0.29 5.78 19.65
C LEU A 179 1.19 6.38 20.74
N THR A 180 2.21 5.63 21.14
CA THR A 180 3.30 6.09 22.00
C THR A 180 4.60 6.05 21.21
N ARG A 181 5.30 7.18 21.09
CA ARG A 181 6.59 7.25 20.39
C ARG A 181 7.65 6.48 21.19
N LEU A 182 8.50 5.74 20.49
CA LEU A 182 9.69 5.12 21.07
C LEU A 182 10.80 6.18 21.22
N ASP A 183 11.35 6.30 22.42
CA ASP A 183 12.50 7.17 22.67
C ASP A 183 13.77 6.51 22.12
N ASN A 184 14.47 7.20 21.21
CA ASN A 184 15.70 6.72 20.56
C ASN A 184 16.92 6.59 21.50
N THR A 185 16.74 6.78 22.81
CA THR A 185 17.83 6.91 23.78
C THR A 185 18.47 5.57 24.17
N SER A 186 17.92 4.44 23.72
CA SER A 186 18.41 3.08 24.05
C SER A 186 19.09 2.33 22.90
N MET A 187 19.27 2.94 21.71
CA MET A 187 20.00 2.32 20.59
C MET A 187 21.47 2.76 20.44
N THR A 188 22.04 3.51 21.39
CA THR A 188 23.46 3.96 21.34
C THR A 188 24.39 3.32 22.37
N ASN A 189 23.93 2.36 23.17
CA ASN A 189 24.81 1.64 24.10
C ASN A 189 24.60 0.13 23.99
N SER A 190 25.38 -0.55 23.14
CA SER A 190 25.90 -1.93 23.27
C SER A 190 26.72 -2.29 22.04
#